data_AF-A0A7V9C838-F1
#
_entry.id   AF-A0A7V9C838-F1
#
_cell.length_a   1.000
_cell.length_b   1.000
_cell.length_c   1.000
_cell.angle_alpha   90.00
_cell.angle_beta   90.00
_cell.angle_gamma   90.00
#
_symmetry.space_group_name_H-M   'P 1'
#
loop_
_entity.id
_entity.type
_entity.pdbx_description
1 polymer ?
#
loop_
_entity_poly.entity_id
_entity_poly.type
_entity_poly.pdbx_seq_one_letter_code
_entity_poly.pdbx_strand_id
1 'polypeptide(L)'
;LGALFTTSAVVGVILGLALQDTLGNLFAGISLHADKPFQVGDVITVGQWTGVVESITWRAVKIRTFANHIVLVSNSSTAKESIQVCPRNNLNARIVFFNALYTDSPAKVIHVVREAVREAANVSQSVVPIVRIRNMGESSVDYEVKFWLEDYAKYNDTDALVRQRIWYAFRRASLNFAYPTRTLHIERAHAATVSSNGASQRDSRIVERLSAVDIFAPLSPEELTHLSANVESHVYAPGEIIIRAGETGATMFVLHRGAVEVQVADNGHTRTVARLGEGDFFGEMALFTGAPRAANVVAAEETEVLEIGHPALQHLFKTNPRLVEALSHTIAERHAGLKNSEKFSAEDEPEAEGLLSSIKRFFRLD
;
A
#
# COMPACT_ATOMS: atom_id res chain seq x y z
N LEU A 1 42.56 -64.98 -33.16
CA LEU A 1 41.87 -64.53 -31.93
C LEU A 1 41.56 -63.03 -31.95
N GLY A 2 42.52 -62.14 -32.27
CA GLY A 2 42.28 -60.68 -32.32
C GLY A 2 41.11 -60.23 -33.22
N ALA A 3 40.96 -60.77 -34.43
CA ALA A 3 39.87 -60.39 -35.35
C ALA A 3 38.45 -60.73 -34.85
N LEU A 4 38.30 -61.80 -34.05
CA LEU A 4 37.02 -62.20 -33.44
C LEU A 4 36.65 -61.30 -32.26
N PHE A 5 37.65 -60.86 -31.48
CA PHE A 5 37.43 -59.90 -30.40
C PHE A 5 37.07 -58.51 -30.94
N THR A 6 37.75 -58.03 -31.99
CA THR A 6 37.43 -56.73 -32.60
C THR A 6 36.03 -56.70 -33.21
N THR A 7 35.59 -57.77 -33.87
CA THR A 7 34.23 -57.84 -34.45
C THR A 7 33.15 -57.94 -33.38
N SER A 8 33.37 -58.67 -32.28
CA SER A 8 32.44 -58.74 -31.15
C SER A 8 32.27 -57.40 -30.43
N ALA A 9 33.34 -56.61 -30.28
CA ALA A 9 33.30 -55.28 -29.68
C ALA A 9 32.50 -54.30 -30.55
N VAL A 10 32.69 -54.33 -31.87
CA VAL A 10 31.94 -53.50 -32.81
C VAL A 10 30.45 -53.83 -32.79
N VAL A 11 30.08 -55.10 -32.75
CA VAL A 11 28.67 -55.53 -32.61
C VAL A 11 28.06 -55.04 -31.30
N GLY A 12 28.81 -55.13 -30.19
CA GLY A 12 28.37 -54.61 -28.89
C GLY A 12 28.13 -53.10 -28.88
N VAL A 13 29.03 -52.33 -29.51
CA VAL A 13 28.88 -50.87 -29.64
C VAL A 13 27.67 -50.50 -30.52
N ILE A 14 27.49 -51.16 -31.66
CA ILE A 14 26.35 -50.94 -32.56
C ILE A 14 25.03 -51.27 -31.84
N LEU A 15 24.98 -52.38 -31.11
CA LEU A 15 23.79 -52.77 -30.34
C LEU A 15 23.52 -51.78 -29.19
N GLY A 16 24.56 -51.31 -28.50
CA GLY A 16 24.45 -50.30 -27.46
C GLY A 16 23.91 -48.98 -27.98
N LEU A 17 24.42 -48.50 -29.11
CA LEU A 17 23.93 -47.28 -29.78
C LEU A 17 22.49 -47.44 -30.28
N ALA A 18 22.12 -48.62 -30.80
CA ALA A 18 20.75 -48.90 -31.25
C ALA A 18 19.74 -48.96 -30.08
N LEU A 19 20.17 -49.43 -28.90
CA LEU A 19 19.33 -49.54 -27.71
C LEU A 19 19.38 -48.32 -26.79
N GLN A 20 20.30 -47.37 -27.01
CA GLN A 20 20.54 -46.22 -26.14
C GLN A 20 19.23 -45.46 -25.81
N ASP A 21 18.46 -45.11 -26.84
CA ASP A 21 17.20 -44.39 -26.66
C ASP A 21 16.10 -45.25 -26.01
N THR A 22 16.06 -46.54 -26.33
CA THR A 22 15.06 -47.46 -25.78
C THR A 22 15.27 -47.67 -24.28
N LEU A 23 16.51 -47.94 -23.87
CA LEU A 23 16.89 -48.09 -22.48
C LEU A 23 16.71 -46.78 -21.72
N GLY A 24 17.12 -45.65 -22.30
CA GLY A 24 16.92 -44.32 -21.70
C GLY A 24 15.45 -44.01 -21.45
N ASN A 25 14.58 -44.30 -22.41
CA ASN A 25 13.13 -44.08 -22.28
C ASN A 25 12.49 -45.01 -21.24
N LEU A 26 12.98 -46.24 -21.10
CA LEU A 26 12.55 -47.17 -20.05
C LEU A 26 12.95 -46.69 -18.66
N PHE A 27 14.21 -46.31 -18.47
CA PHE A 27 14.70 -45.81 -17.17
C PHE A 27 14.02 -44.49 -16.77
N ALA A 28 13.70 -43.61 -17.74
CA ALA A 28 12.91 -42.42 -17.49
C ALA A 28 11.53 -42.74 -16.90
N GLY A 29 10.83 -43.75 -17.44
CA GLY A 29 9.54 -44.20 -16.91
C GLY A 29 9.64 -44.82 -15.51
N ILE A 30 10.68 -45.60 -15.24
CA ILE A 30 10.91 -46.22 -13.93
C ILE A 30 11.29 -45.17 -12.87
N SER A 31 12.19 -44.23 -13.19
CA SER A 31 12.59 -43.13 -12.29
C SER A 31 11.40 -42.25 -11.94
N LEU A 32 10.57 -41.85 -12.91
CA LEU A 32 9.39 -41.04 -12.65
C LEU A 32 8.39 -41.75 -11.70
N HIS A 33 8.28 -43.07 -11.80
CA HIS A 33 7.42 -43.86 -10.92
C HIS A 33 8.02 -44.06 -9.51
N ALA A 34 9.34 -44.16 -9.40
CA ALA A 34 10.05 -44.31 -8.13
C ALA A 34 10.06 -42.99 -7.33
N ASP A 35 10.40 -41.89 -8.00
CA ASP A 35 10.55 -40.57 -7.36
C ASP A 35 9.19 -39.90 -7.06
N LYS A 36 8.11 -40.35 -7.73
CA LYS A 36 6.74 -39.82 -7.62
C LYS A 36 6.69 -38.28 -7.50
N PRO A 37 7.28 -37.53 -8.45
CA PRO A 37 7.36 -36.07 -8.36
C PRO A 37 5.99 -35.38 -8.40
N PHE A 38 4.94 -36.09 -8.83
CA PHE A 38 3.54 -35.66 -8.82
C PHE A 38 2.62 -36.88 -8.74
N GLN A 39 1.35 -36.64 -8.44
CA GLN A 39 0.32 -37.64 -8.23
C GLN A 39 -0.91 -37.37 -9.10
N VAL A 40 -1.79 -38.38 -9.20
CA VAL A 40 -3.11 -38.20 -9.83
C VAL A 40 -3.90 -37.12 -9.08
N GLY A 41 -4.46 -36.18 -9.85
CA GLY A 41 -5.16 -35.00 -9.34
C GLY A 41 -4.30 -33.73 -9.23
N ASP A 42 -2.98 -33.82 -9.31
CA ASP A 42 -2.13 -32.63 -9.39
C ASP A 42 -2.32 -31.92 -10.72
N VAL A 43 -2.19 -30.59 -10.71
CA VAL A 43 -2.10 -29.81 -11.96
C VAL A 43 -0.63 -29.72 -12.33
N ILE A 44 -0.29 -30.12 -13.55
CA ILE A 44 1.09 -30.04 -14.05
C ILE A 44 1.15 -29.25 -15.35
N THR A 45 2.28 -28.59 -15.57
CA THR A 45 2.67 -28.01 -16.87
C THR A 45 3.90 -28.74 -17.38
N VAL A 46 3.78 -29.37 -18.56
CA VAL A 46 4.86 -30.06 -19.27
C VAL A 46 4.87 -29.60 -20.71
N GLY A 47 5.97 -28.98 -21.13
CA GLY A 47 6.06 -28.28 -22.41
C GLY A 47 4.97 -27.21 -22.53
N GLN A 48 4.11 -27.36 -23.55
CA GLN A 48 2.97 -26.46 -23.80
C GLN A 48 1.66 -26.89 -23.11
N TRP A 49 1.65 -28.05 -22.47
CA TRP A 49 0.43 -28.67 -21.96
C TRP A 49 0.29 -28.40 -20.47
N THR A 50 -0.85 -27.84 -20.08
CA THR A 50 -1.24 -27.70 -18.67
C THR A 50 -2.57 -28.38 -18.42
N GLY A 51 -2.66 -29.13 -17.33
CA GLY A 51 -3.91 -29.78 -16.93
C GLY A 51 -3.76 -30.67 -15.72
N VAL A 52 -4.85 -31.35 -15.37
CA VAL A 52 -4.93 -32.27 -14.22
C VAL A 52 -4.41 -33.64 -14.64
N VAL A 53 -3.54 -34.24 -13.84
CA VAL A 53 -3.08 -35.62 -14.03
C VAL A 53 -4.24 -36.58 -13.77
N GLU A 54 -4.70 -37.29 -14.80
CA GLU A 54 -5.80 -38.26 -14.70
C GLU A 54 -5.27 -39.67 -14.38
N SER A 55 -4.15 -40.06 -14.98
CA SER A 55 -3.50 -41.35 -14.71
C SER A 55 -2.04 -41.35 -15.13
N ILE A 56 -1.21 -42.14 -14.45
CA ILE A 56 0.21 -42.33 -14.77
C ILE A 56 0.41 -43.80 -15.16
N THR A 57 0.94 -44.05 -16.35
CA THR A 57 1.28 -45.41 -16.84
C THR A 57 2.79 -45.55 -17.00
N TRP A 58 3.28 -46.77 -17.24
CA TRP A 58 4.70 -47.04 -17.44
C TRP A 58 5.29 -46.32 -18.67
N ARG A 59 4.47 -45.93 -19.65
CA ARG A 59 4.90 -45.26 -20.89
C ARG A 59 4.55 -43.78 -20.98
N ALA A 60 3.46 -43.37 -20.34
CA ALA A 60 2.90 -42.02 -20.52
C ALA A 60 2.08 -41.54 -19.32
N VAL A 61 2.06 -40.22 -19.16
CA VAL A 61 1.17 -39.49 -18.26
C VAL A 61 -0.04 -39.00 -19.07
N LYS A 62 -1.24 -39.29 -18.56
CA LYS A 62 -2.50 -38.81 -19.13
C LYS A 62 -2.91 -37.54 -18.40
N ILE A 63 -2.95 -36.43 -19.12
CA ILE A 63 -3.32 -35.11 -18.61
C ILE A 63 -4.65 -34.70 -19.23
N ARG A 64 -5.59 -34.23 -18.42
CA ARG A 64 -6.81 -33.57 -18.88
C ARG A 64 -6.62 -32.06 -18.84
N THR A 65 -6.60 -31.43 -20.00
CA THR A 65 -6.46 -29.97 -20.10
C THR A 65 -7.73 -29.26 -19.62
N PHE A 66 -7.64 -27.97 -19.34
CA PHE A 66 -8.81 -27.15 -18.99
C PHE A 66 -9.78 -26.91 -20.17
N ALA A 67 -9.35 -27.21 -21.40
CA ALA A 67 -10.22 -27.32 -22.56
C ALA A 67 -10.90 -28.70 -22.69
N ASN A 68 -10.75 -29.56 -21.68
CA ASN A 68 -11.28 -30.93 -21.62
C ASN A 68 -10.68 -31.89 -22.68
N HIS A 69 -9.49 -31.59 -23.20
CA HIS A 69 -8.75 -32.52 -24.06
C HIS A 69 -7.91 -33.50 -23.23
N ILE A 70 -7.77 -34.73 -23.72
CA ILE A 70 -6.86 -35.71 -23.15
C ILE A 70 -5.54 -35.64 -23.90
N VAL A 71 -4.46 -35.32 -23.20
CA VAL A 71 -3.09 -35.29 -23.73
C VAL A 71 -2.30 -36.43 -23.11
N LEU A 72 -1.62 -37.21 -23.95
CA LEU A 72 -0.70 -38.26 -23.54
C LEU A 72 0.72 -37.76 -23.71
N VAL A 73 1.42 -37.52 -22.61
CA VAL A 73 2.83 -37.10 -22.63
C VAL A 73 3.67 -38.33 -22.31
N SER A 74 4.66 -38.65 -23.15
CA SER A 74 5.52 -39.82 -22.88
C SER A 74 6.38 -39.56 -21.65
N ASN A 75 6.68 -40.61 -20.87
CA ASN A 75 7.55 -40.46 -19.70
C ASN A 75 8.97 -40.05 -20.11
N SER A 76 9.40 -40.45 -21.31
CA SER A 76 10.69 -40.07 -21.88
C SER A 76 10.83 -38.58 -22.20
N SER A 77 9.76 -37.91 -22.65
CA SER A 77 9.79 -36.46 -22.87
C SER A 77 9.67 -35.73 -21.55
N THR A 78 8.79 -36.22 -20.67
CA THR A 78 8.55 -35.66 -19.33
C THR A 78 9.81 -35.65 -18.47
N ALA A 79 10.66 -36.68 -18.55
CA ALA A 79 11.92 -36.75 -17.82
C ALA A 79 13.03 -35.82 -18.37
N LYS A 80 12.89 -35.33 -19.61
CA LYS A 80 13.87 -34.44 -20.25
C LYS A 80 13.48 -32.96 -20.14
N GLU A 81 12.21 -32.67 -19.96
CA GLU A 81 11.67 -31.32 -19.84
C GLU A 81 11.51 -30.90 -18.37
N SER A 82 11.51 -29.60 -18.11
CA SER A 82 11.13 -29.06 -16.81
C SER A 82 9.63 -29.22 -16.58
N ILE A 83 9.25 -29.84 -15.48
CA ILE A 83 7.86 -30.03 -15.08
C ILE A 83 7.53 -29.03 -13.99
N GLN A 84 6.53 -28.19 -14.21
CA GLN A 84 5.95 -27.41 -13.12
C GLN A 84 4.81 -28.23 -12.49
N VAL A 85 4.86 -28.43 -11.17
CA VAL A 85 3.84 -29.17 -10.43
C VAL A 85 3.13 -28.21 -9.47
N CYS A 86 1.81 -28.21 -9.52
CA CYS A 86 0.92 -27.56 -8.57
C CYS A 86 0.16 -28.66 -7.82
N PRO A 87 0.67 -29.08 -6.64
CA PRO A 87 0.11 -30.23 -5.92
C PRO A 87 -1.31 -29.95 -5.45
N ARG A 88 -2.20 -30.94 -5.54
CA ARG A 88 -3.61 -30.81 -5.12
C ARG A 88 -3.79 -30.55 -3.63
N ASN A 89 -2.84 -31.00 -2.81
CA ASN A 89 -2.85 -30.88 -1.35
C ASN A 89 -1.93 -29.76 -0.85
N ASN A 90 -1.65 -28.77 -1.70
CA ASN A 90 -0.82 -27.63 -1.36
C ASN A 90 -1.51 -26.33 -1.78
N LEU A 91 -1.31 -25.28 -0.99
CA LEU A 91 -1.77 -23.95 -1.36
C LEU A 91 -0.92 -23.41 -2.50
N ASN A 92 -1.51 -23.29 -3.68
CA ASN A 92 -0.83 -22.76 -4.87
C ASN A 92 -1.29 -21.32 -5.11
N ALA A 93 -0.33 -20.42 -5.37
CA ALA A 93 -0.62 -19.00 -5.51
C ALA A 93 -0.98 -18.61 -6.95
N ARG A 94 -1.85 -17.60 -7.07
CA ARG A 94 -2.15 -16.86 -8.30
C ARG A 94 -1.92 -15.38 -8.09
N ILE A 95 -1.78 -14.67 -9.21
CA ILE A 95 -1.65 -13.22 -9.23
C ILE A 95 -2.65 -12.68 -10.25
N VAL A 96 -3.45 -11.71 -9.83
CA VAL A 96 -4.31 -10.91 -10.71
C VAL A 96 -3.84 -9.47 -10.68
N PHE A 97 -3.73 -8.86 -11.86
CA PHE A 97 -3.34 -7.47 -12.04
C PHE A 97 -4.58 -6.58 -12.19
N PHE A 98 -4.49 -5.37 -11.65
CA PHE A 98 -5.50 -4.32 -11.81
C PHE A 98 -4.84 -2.95 -11.69
N ASN A 99 -5.59 -1.87 -11.93
CA ASN A 99 -5.08 -0.51 -11.83
C ASN A 99 -6.06 0.40 -11.09
N ALA A 100 -5.57 1.54 -10.61
CA ALA A 100 -6.38 2.62 -10.04
C ALA A 100 -5.81 3.99 -10.46
N LEU A 101 -6.61 5.06 -10.26
CA LEU A 101 -6.17 6.44 -10.50
C LEU A 101 -5.09 6.87 -9.51
N TYR A 102 -4.22 7.80 -9.93
CA TYR A 102 -3.22 8.43 -9.05
C TYR A 102 -3.82 9.25 -7.91
N THR A 103 -5.06 9.70 -8.08
CA THR A 103 -5.81 10.45 -7.06
C THR A 103 -6.35 9.55 -5.96
N ASP A 104 -6.43 8.23 -6.19
CA ASP A 104 -6.94 7.29 -5.21
C ASP A 104 -5.83 6.90 -4.23
N SER A 105 -6.15 6.99 -2.93
CA SER A 105 -5.25 6.57 -1.85
C SER A 105 -4.77 5.11 -2.04
N PRO A 106 -3.44 4.88 -2.08
CA PRO A 106 -2.91 3.51 -2.14
C PRO A 106 -3.30 2.66 -0.94
N ALA A 107 -3.30 3.23 0.27
CA ALA A 107 -3.67 2.50 1.48
C ALA A 107 -5.12 2.01 1.41
N LYS A 108 -6.04 2.88 0.95
CA LYS A 108 -7.45 2.56 0.76
C LYS A 108 -7.64 1.49 -0.32
N VAL A 109 -6.98 1.62 -1.47
CA VAL A 109 -7.05 0.63 -2.57
C VAL A 109 -6.60 -0.75 -2.08
N ILE A 110 -5.44 -0.81 -1.41
CA ILE A 110 -4.87 -2.05 -0.87
C ILE A 110 -5.84 -2.71 0.12
N HIS A 111 -6.40 -1.92 1.04
CA HIS A 111 -7.34 -2.41 2.05
C HIS A 111 -8.62 -2.97 1.41
N VAL A 112 -9.29 -2.18 0.56
CA VAL A 112 -10.55 -2.54 -0.08
C VAL A 112 -10.41 -3.81 -0.92
N VAL A 113 -9.33 -3.94 -1.70
CA VAL A 113 -9.10 -5.11 -2.54
C VAL A 113 -8.76 -6.34 -1.70
N ARG A 114 -7.94 -6.20 -0.66
CA ARG A 114 -7.57 -7.32 0.23
C ARG A 114 -8.81 -7.95 0.85
N GLU A 115 -9.68 -7.13 1.44
CA GLU A 115 -10.88 -7.63 2.11
C GLU A 115 -11.90 -8.19 1.11
N ALA A 116 -12.02 -7.61 -0.09
CA ALA A 116 -12.90 -8.15 -1.13
C ALA A 116 -12.45 -9.52 -1.67
N VAL A 117 -11.15 -9.81 -1.67
CA VAL A 117 -10.58 -11.07 -2.18
C VAL A 117 -10.52 -12.14 -1.10
N ARG A 118 -10.34 -11.77 0.17
CA ARG A 118 -10.27 -12.71 1.31
C ARG A 118 -11.47 -13.65 1.37
N GLU A 119 -12.66 -13.15 1.06
CA GLU A 119 -13.92 -13.91 1.14
C GLU A 119 -14.31 -14.60 -0.18
N ALA A 120 -13.44 -14.59 -1.19
CA ALA A 120 -13.75 -15.21 -2.46
C ALA A 120 -13.72 -16.75 -2.35
N ALA A 121 -14.68 -17.42 -2.99
CA ALA A 121 -14.70 -18.87 -3.05
C ALA A 121 -13.40 -19.41 -3.68
N ASN A 122 -12.92 -20.55 -3.16
CA ASN A 122 -11.66 -21.19 -3.56
C ASN A 122 -10.38 -20.40 -3.20
N VAL A 123 -10.49 -19.22 -2.59
CA VAL A 123 -9.35 -18.51 -2.00
C VAL A 123 -9.14 -18.99 -0.56
N SER A 124 -7.89 -19.33 -0.24
CA SER A 124 -7.50 -19.83 1.07
C SER A 124 -7.86 -18.86 2.19
N GLN A 125 -8.49 -19.39 3.24
CA GLN A 125 -8.80 -18.66 4.46
C GLN A 125 -7.62 -18.60 5.45
N SER A 126 -6.62 -19.48 5.29
CA SER A 126 -5.47 -19.54 6.20
C SER A 126 -4.35 -18.55 5.84
N VAL A 127 -4.32 -18.07 4.59
CA VAL A 127 -3.30 -17.13 4.10
C VAL A 127 -3.97 -15.88 3.53
N VAL A 128 -3.68 -14.74 4.13
CA VAL A 128 -4.27 -13.46 3.72
C VAL A 128 -3.76 -13.02 2.33
N PRO A 129 -4.64 -12.55 1.42
CA PRO A 129 -4.22 -12.01 0.14
C PRO A 129 -3.24 -10.83 0.29
N ILE A 130 -2.19 -10.82 -0.52
CA ILE A 130 -1.18 -9.76 -0.53
C ILE A 130 -1.48 -8.85 -1.72
N VAL A 131 -1.91 -7.62 -1.43
CA VAL A 131 -2.11 -6.55 -2.42
C VAL A 131 -0.95 -5.56 -2.32
N ARG A 132 -0.34 -5.23 -3.46
CA ARG A 132 0.80 -4.28 -3.52
C ARG A 132 0.79 -3.48 -4.82
N ILE A 133 1.46 -2.33 -4.80
CA ILE A 133 1.78 -1.60 -6.02
C ILE A 133 2.86 -2.38 -6.77
N ARG A 134 2.58 -2.72 -8.03
CA ARG A 134 3.51 -3.37 -8.94
C ARG A 134 4.36 -2.33 -9.69
N ASN A 135 3.72 -1.25 -10.14
CA ASN A 135 4.37 -0.20 -10.92
C ASN A 135 3.58 1.12 -10.84
N MET A 136 4.26 2.24 -11.12
CA MET A 136 3.62 3.53 -11.43
C MET A 136 3.62 3.69 -12.96
N GLY A 137 2.47 3.43 -13.60
CA GLY A 137 2.28 3.46 -15.04
C GLY A 137 2.01 4.86 -15.59
N GLU A 138 1.95 5.00 -16.92
CA GLU A 138 1.81 6.31 -17.59
C GLU A 138 0.55 7.09 -17.17
N SER A 139 -0.56 6.39 -16.93
CA SER A 139 -1.84 7.00 -16.53
C SER A 139 -2.48 6.34 -15.31
N SER A 140 -1.77 5.44 -14.64
CA SER A 140 -2.32 4.59 -13.59
C SER A 140 -1.29 4.18 -12.56
N VAL A 141 -1.75 3.91 -11.33
CA VAL A 141 -0.98 3.08 -10.40
C VAL A 141 -1.39 1.63 -10.68
N ASP A 142 -0.41 0.79 -11.03
CA ASP A 142 -0.62 -0.61 -11.33
C ASP A 142 -0.44 -1.44 -10.07
N TYR A 143 -1.44 -2.26 -9.76
CA TYR A 143 -1.46 -3.12 -8.59
C TYR A 143 -1.46 -4.60 -9.00
N GLU A 144 -1.03 -5.42 -8.05
CA GLU A 144 -1.22 -6.86 -8.11
C GLU A 144 -1.80 -7.38 -6.80
N VAL A 145 -2.70 -8.35 -6.91
CA VAL A 145 -3.18 -9.14 -5.77
C VAL A 145 -2.70 -10.57 -5.93
N LYS A 146 -1.90 -11.02 -4.96
CA LYS A 146 -1.46 -12.41 -4.82
C LYS A 146 -2.34 -13.12 -3.79
N PHE A 147 -2.92 -14.23 -4.18
CA PHE A 147 -3.79 -15.04 -3.32
C PHE A 147 -3.50 -16.54 -3.54
N TRP A 148 -3.85 -17.36 -2.57
CA TRP A 148 -3.62 -18.81 -2.61
C TRP A 148 -4.94 -19.54 -2.79
N LEU A 149 -4.90 -20.63 -3.55
CA LEU A 149 -6.08 -21.43 -3.90
C LEU A 149 -6.17 -22.69 -3.04
N GLU A 150 -7.39 -23.10 -2.69
CA GLU A 150 -7.67 -24.40 -2.09
C GLU A 150 -7.66 -25.52 -3.15
N ASP A 151 -8.24 -25.26 -4.32
CA ASP A 151 -8.26 -26.14 -5.48
C ASP A 151 -7.65 -25.42 -6.69
N TYR A 152 -6.41 -25.76 -7.03
CA TYR A 152 -5.71 -25.14 -8.16
C TYR A 152 -6.33 -25.50 -9.51
N ALA A 153 -7.08 -26.60 -9.64
CA ALA A 153 -7.71 -26.96 -10.91
C ALA A 153 -8.78 -25.95 -11.35
N LYS A 154 -9.31 -25.16 -10.42
CA LYS A 154 -10.33 -24.12 -10.65
C LYS A 154 -9.76 -22.71 -10.76
N TYR A 155 -8.46 -22.56 -11.01
CA TYR A 155 -7.81 -21.26 -10.97
C TYR A 155 -8.41 -20.27 -11.98
N ASN A 156 -8.83 -20.70 -13.18
CA ASN A 156 -9.40 -19.80 -14.19
C ASN A 156 -10.69 -19.12 -13.70
N ASP A 157 -11.61 -19.91 -13.13
CA ASP A 157 -12.87 -19.41 -12.58
C ASP A 157 -12.63 -18.54 -11.35
N THR A 158 -11.62 -18.91 -10.54
CA THR A 158 -11.27 -18.15 -9.34
C THR A 158 -10.63 -16.80 -9.70
N ASP A 159 -9.73 -16.77 -10.68
CA ASP A 159 -9.14 -15.53 -11.19
C ASP A 159 -10.23 -14.59 -11.74
N ALA A 160 -11.25 -15.13 -12.42
CA ALA A 160 -12.39 -14.37 -12.91
C ALA A 160 -13.27 -13.82 -11.77
N LEU A 161 -13.57 -14.65 -10.78
CA LEU A 161 -14.30 -14.24 -9.58
C LEU A 161 -13.57 -13.13 -8.80
N VAL A 162 -12.25 -13.24 -8.65
CA VAL A 162 -11.41 -12.22 -8.00
C VAL A 162 -11.51 -10.90 -8.76
N ARG A 163 -11.38 -10.89 -10.09
CA ARG A 163 -11.58 -9.68 -10.91
C ARG A 163 -12.96 -9.06 -10.69
N GLN A 164 -14.00 -9.87 -10.65
CA GLN A 164 -15.38 -9.41 -10.40
C GLN A 164 -15.53 -8.80 -8.99
N ARG A 165 -14.93 -9.43 -7.96
CA ARG A 165 -14.95 -8.92 -6.58
C ARG A 165 -14.25 -7.57 -6.46
N ILE A 166 -13.09 -7.42 -7.09
CA ILE A 166 -12.36 -6.15 -7.17
C ILE A 166 -13.25 -5.06 -7.80
N TRP A 167 -13.89 -5.38 -8.92
CA TRP A 167 -14.76 -4.43 -9.61
C TRP A 167 -15.90 -3.91 -8.72
N TYR A 168 -16.60 -4.81 -8.02
CA TYR A 168 -17.67 -4.40 -7.10
C TYR A 168 -17.14 -3.64 -5.88
N ALA A 169 -15.98 -4.03 -5.35
CA ALA A 169 -15.38 -3.37 -4.20
C ALA A 169 -14.97 -1.94 -4.51
N PHE A 170 -14.37 -1.71 -5.69
CA PHE A 170 -14.06 -0.36 -6.16
C PHE A 170 -15.30 0.51 -6.27
N ARG A 171 -16.37 -0.01 -6.87
CA ARG A 171 -17.62 0.74 -7.03
C ARG A 171 -18.26 1.12 -5.69
N ARG A 172 -18.20 0.24 -4.68
CA ARG A 172 -18.71 0.54 -3.32
C ARG A 172 -17.83 1.53 -2.56
N ALA A 173 -16.53 1.54 -2.82
CA ALA A 173 -15.57 2.42 -2.14
C ALA A 173 -15.35 3.77 -2.86
N SER A 174 -16.09 4.04 -3.93
CA SER A 174 -15.92 5.21 -4.81
C SER A 174 -14.51 5.36 -5.36
N LEU A 175 -13.89 4.23 -5.70
CA LEU A 175 -12.57 4.12 -6.34
C LEU A 175 -12.74 3.84 -7.83
N ASN A 176 -11.80 4.28 -8.66
CA ASN A 176 -11.95 4.20 -10.12
C ASN A 176 -10.79 3.46 -10.78
N PHE A 177 -11.12 2.63 -11.76
CA PHE A 177 -10.13 2.08 -12.68
C PHE A 177 -9.58 3.19 -13.57
N ALA A 178 -8.27 3.16 -13.79
CA ALA A 178 -7.62 4.09 -14.68
C ALA A 178 -7.79 3.65 -16.14
N TYR A 179 -8.26 4.58 -16.97
CA TYR A 179 -8.26 4.45 -18.41
C TYR A 179 -7.12 5.28 -18.98
N PRO A 180 -6.48 4.86 -20.09
CA PRO A 180 -5.41 5.65 -20.71
C PRO A 180 -5.90 7.07 -20.97
N THR A 181 -5.32 8.05 -20.27
CA THR A 181 -5.76 9.45 -20.35
C THR A 181 -4.67 10.25 -21.04
N ARG A 182 -5.06 11.06 -22.04
CA ARG A 182 -4.16 12.01 -22.69
C ARG A 182 -4.56 13.43 -22.30
N THR A 183 -3.65 14.17 -21.67
CA THR A 183 -3.84 15.60 -21.41
C THR A 183 -3.71 16.36 -22.72
N LEU A 184 -4.82 16.83 -23.27
CA LEU A 184 -4.81 17.72 -24.42
C LEU A 184 -4.58 19.15 -23.94
N HIS A 185 -3.37 19.65 -24.12
CA HIS A 185 -3.08 21.08 -23.99
C HIS A 185 -3.68 21.80 -25.21
N ILE A 186 -4.92 22.27 -25.06
CA ILE A 186 -5.50 23.19 -26.04
C ILE A 186 -4.89 24.56 -25.74
N GLU A 187 -3.83 24.89 -26.47
CA GLU A 187 -3.26 26.23 -26.48
C GLU A 187 -4.27 27.18 -27.17
N ARG A 188 -5.28 27.63 -26.41
CA ARG A 188 -6.13 28.75 -26.82
C ARG A 188 -5.30 30.01 -26.67
N ALA A 189 -4.74 30.49 -27.77
CA ALA A 189 -4.43 31.91 -27.88
C ALA A 189 -5.74 32.68 -27.61
N HIS A 190 -5.73 33.55 -26.59
CA HIS A 190 -6.84 34.36 -26.07
C HIS A 190 -7.90 33.67 -25.20
N ALA A 191 -7.76 33.81 -23.87
CA ALA A 191 -8.67 34.57 -23.00
C ALA A 191 -8.49 34.15 -21.52
N ALA A 192 -7.83 35.02 -20.76
CA ALA A 192 -7.73 34.95 -19.32
C ALA A 192 -9.09 35.21 -18.66
N THR A 193 -9.94 34.19 -18.47
CA THR A 193 -11.14 34.31 -17.61
C THR A 193 -11.70 32.98 -17.04
N VAL A 194 -11.04 31.82 -17.17
CA VAL A 194 -11.67 30.53 -16.80
C VAL A 194 -11.06 29.81 -15.57
N SER A 195 -10.10 30.40 -14.85
CA SER A 195 -9.51 29.77 -13.64
C SER A 195 -10.30 29.93 -12.33
N SER A 196 -11.50 30.52 -12.32
CA SER A 196 -12.23 30.80 -11.06
C SER A 196 -13.05 29.63 -10.49
N ASN A 197 -13.40 28.61 -11.28
CA ASN A 197 -14.26 27.50 -10.79
C ASN A 197 -13.52 26.41 -10.01
N GLY A 198 -12.24 26.18 -10.27
CA GLY A 198 -11.44 25.17 -9.57
C GLY A 198 -10.91 25.65 -8.21
N ALA A 199 -10.47 26.91 -8.16
CA ALA A 199 -10.02 27.55 -6.92
C ALA A 199 -11.18 27.68 -5.92
N SER A 200 -12.33 28.19 -6.35
CA SER A 200 -13.51 28.34 -5.49
C SER A 200 -14.01 27.02 -4.87
N GLN A 201 -13.93 25.89 -5.58
CA GLN A 201 -14.28 24.58 -5.02
C GLN A 201 -13.24 24.04 -4.04
N ARG A 202 -11.94 24.28 -4.29
CA ARG A 202 -10.87 23.88 -3.37
C ARG A 202 -10.94 24.68 -2.07
N ASP A 203 -11.10 26.00 -2.19
CA ASP A 203 -11.18 26.91 -1.05
C ASP A 203 -12.40 26.57 -0.19
N SER A 204 -13.57 26.34 -0.82
CA SER A 204 -14.77 25.92 -0.10
C SER A 204 -14.60 24.61 0.69
N ARG A 205 -13.86 23.63 0.15
CA ARG A 205 -13.56 22.38 0.88
C ARG A 205 -12.61 22.62 2.04
N ILE A 206 -11.57 23.42 1.86
CA ILE A 206 -10.62 23.73 2.95
C ILE A 206 -11.33 24.51 4.06
N VAL A 207 -12.20 25.46 3.73
CA VAL A 207 -13.02 26.20 4.71
C VAL A 207 -13.90 25.26 5.53
N GLU A 208 -14.58 24.30 4.89
CA GLU A 208 -15.39 23.28 5.59
C GLU A 208 -14.55 22.40 6.52
N ARG A 209 -13.30 22.10 6.12
CA ARG A 209 -12.38 21.32 6.95
C ARG A 209 -11.88 22.12 8.15
N LEU A 210 -11.52 23.38 7.94
CA LEU A 210 -11.03 24.27 9.00
C LEU A 210 -12.15 24.60 10.01
N SER A 211 -13.39 24.75 9.56
CA SER A 211 -14.52 25.06 10.46
C SER A 211 -14.88 23.91 11.41
N ALA A 212 -14.47 22.67 11.10
CA ALA A 212 -14.69 21.50 11.95
C ALA A 212 -13.68 21.39 13.12
N VAL A 213 -12.70 22.28 13.17
CA VAL A 213 -11.61 22.24 14.16
C VAL A 213 -11.92 23.25 15.26
N ASP A 214 -12.02 22.79 16.51
CA ASP A 214 -12.47 23.61 17.64
C ASP A 214 -11.66 24.90 17.82
N ILE A 215 -10.35 24.86 17.51
CA ILE A 215 -9.47 26.01 17.62
C ILE A 215 -9.87 27.17 16.69
N PHE A 216 -10.55 26.89 15.58
CA PHE A 216 -10.99 27.88 14.61
C PHE A 216 -12.46 28.28 14.75
N ALA A 217 -13.18 27.72 15.73
CA ALA A 217 -14.57 28.09 16.02
C ALA A 217 -14.80 29.60 16.23
N PRO A 218 -13.85 30.40 16.79
CA PRO A 218 -14.01 31.85 16.90
C PRO A 218 -13.91 32.64 15.58
N LEU A 219 -13.52 32.01 14.48
CA LEU A 219 -13.32 32.67 13.20
C LEU A 219 -14.64 32.79 12.41
N SER A 220 -14.84 33.94 11.78
CA SER A 220 -15.92 34.14 10.82
C SER A 220 -15.68 33.36 9.52
N PRO A 221 -16.73 33.10 8.72
CA PRO A 221 -16.57 32.46 7.41
C PRO A 221 -15.62 33.21 6.46
N GLU A 222 -15.59 34.55 6.53
CA GLU A 222 -14.67 35.38 5.75
C GLU A 222 -13.22 35.16 6.18
N GLU A 223 -12.95 35.14 7.48
CA GLU A 223 -11.62 34.86 8.04
C GLU A 223 -11.14 33.44 7.72
N LEU A 224 -12.03 32.45 7.78
CA LEU A 224 -11.71 31.08 7.36
C LEU A 224 -11.38 31.00 5.87
N THR A 225 -12.07 31.78 5.03
CA THR A 225 -11.77 31.88 3.60
C THR A 225 -10.39 32.49 3.38
N HIS A 226 -10.05 33.54 4.11
CA HIS A 226 -8.70 34.14 4.08
C HIS A 226 -7.62 33.17 4.57
N LEU A 227 -7.89 32.39 5.61
CA LEU A 227 -6.99 31.36 6.11
C LEU A 227 -6.77 30.28 5.03
N SER A 228 -7.85 29.77 4.44
CA SER A 228 -7.79 28.69 3.45
C SER A 228 -6.92 28.99 2.23
N ALA A 229 -6.78 30.27 1.87
CA ALA A 229 -5.97 30.70 0.74
C ALA A 229 -4.46 30.45 0.94
N ASN A 230 -4.01 30.22 2.17
CA ASN A 230 -2.60 30.00 2.53
C ASN A 230 -2.37 28.66 3.23
N VAL A 231 -3.27 27.70 3.03
CA VAL A 231 -3.15 26.34 3.59
C VAL A 231 -2.70 25.37 2.53
N GLU A 232 -1.68 24.57 2.84
CA GLU A 232 -1.26 23.44 2.03
C GLU A 232 -1.80 22.13 2.61
N SER A 233 -2.14 21.17 1.74
CA SER A 233 -2.70 19.88 2.15
C SER A 233 -1.69 18.80 1.81
N HIS A 234 -1.33 17.99 2.81
CA HIS A 234 -0.34 16.93 2.67
C HIS A 234 -0.95 15.60 3.11
N VAL A 235 -0.56 14.52 2.42
CA VAL A 235 -0.96 13.15 2.76
C VAL A 235 0.30 12.36 3.08
N TYR A 236 0.30 11.72 4.25
CA TYR A 236 1.41 10.93 4.78
C TYR A 236 1.04 9.46 4.88
N ALA A 237 1.99 8.58 4.59
CA ALA A 237 1.83 7.14 4.73
C ALA A 237 1.94 6.67 6.19
N PRO A 238 1.33 5.53 6.57
CA PRO A 238 1.55 4.95 7.91
C PRO A 238 3.05 4.74 8.21
N GLY A 239 3.49 5.19 9.37
CA GLY A 239 4.88 5.17 9.83
C GLY A 239 5.75 6.34 9.33
N GLU A 240 5.21 7.22 8.47
CA GLU A 240 5.93 8.39 7.99
C GLU A 240 6.01 9.48 9.07
N ILE A 241 7.19 10.11 9.19
CA ILE A 241 7.42 11.16 10.18
C ILE A 241 7.00 12.50 9.56
N ILE A 242 6.03 13.16 10.19
CA ILE A 242 5.52 14.48 9.80
C ILE A 242 6.37 15.59 10.42
N ILE A 243 6.74 15.45 11.69
CA ILE A 243 7.62 16.37 12.42
C ILE A 243 8.75 15.57 13.04
N ARG A 244 9.99 16.08 12.93
CA ARG A 244 11.13 15.54 13.68
C ARG A 244 11.45 16.43 14.87
N ALA A 245 11.69 15.79 16.02
CA ALA A 245 12.16 16.47 17.22
C ALA A 245 13.51 17.17 16.96
N GLY A 246 13.68 18.35 17.56
CA GLY A 246 14.89 19.18 17.42
C GLY A 246 14.94 20.07 16.18
N GLU A 247 14.05 19.88 15.20
CA GLU A 247 13.97 20.79 14.05
C GLU A 247 13.35 22.14 14.47
N THR A 248 13.72 23.22 13.79
CA THR A 248 12.98 24.47 13.91
C THR A 248 11.76 24.41 13.00
N GLY A 249 10.61 24.93 13.45
CA GLY A 249 9.37 24.90 12.69
C GLY A 249 8.60 26.19 12.82
N ALA A 250 8.17 26.75 11.69
CA ALA A 250 7.35 27.96 11.61
C ALA A 250 5.94 27.67 11.09
N THR A 251 5.49 26.42 11.19
CA THR A 251 4.18 25.95 10.74
C THR A 251 3.56 25.04 11.79
N MET A 252 2.23 24.99 11.80
CA MET A 252 1.45 24.02 12.54
C MET A 252 0.62 23.18 11.57
N PHE A 253 0.19 22.02 12.05
CA PHE A 253 -0.60 21.09 11.26
C PHE A 253 -1.92 20.81 11.95
N VAL A 254 -2.96 20.70 11.15
CA VAL A 254 -4.31 20.35 11.59
C VAL A 254 -4.66 19.02 10.96
N LEU A 255 -5.07 18.05 11.78
CA LEU A 255 -5.45 16.71 11.35
C LEU A 255 -6.84 16.75 10.74
N HIS A 256 -6.90 16.68 9.42
CA HIS A 256 -8.18 16.60 8.72
C HIS A 256 -8.71 15.17 8.70
N ARG A 257 -7.84 14.19 8.43
CA ARG A 257 -8.20 12.77 8.35
C ARG A 257 -7.06 11.90 8.85
N GLY A 258 -7.39 10.82 9.55
CA GLY A 258 -6.43 9.84 10.06
C GLY A 258 -5.98 10.13 11.49
N ALA A 259 -4.84 9.56 11.88
CA ALA A 259 -4.32 9.65 13.24
C ALA A 259 -2.79 9.66 13.27
N VAL A 260 -2.23 10.36 14.26
CA VAL A 260 -0.78 10.44 14.48
C VAL A 260 -0.41 10.07 15.92
N GLU A 261 0.82 9.62 16.09
CA GLU A 261 1.44 9.39 17.38
C GLU A 261 2.52 10.44 17.64
N VAL A 262 2.44 11.09 18.80
CA VAL A 262 3.47 11.97 19.30
C VAL A 262 4.47 11.12 20.09
N GLN A 263 5.73 11.19 19.68
CA GLN A 263 6.77 10.29 20.14
C GLN A 263 7.98 11.08 20.65
N VAL A 264 8.38 10.83 21.89
CA VAL A 264 9.57 11.45 22.51
C VAL A 264 10.66 10.41 22.65
N ALA A 265 11.92 10.82 22.46
CA ALA A 265 13.07 9.97 22.70
C ALA A 265 13.42 9.99 24.19
N ASP A 266 13.35 8.83 24.84
CA ASP A 266 13.73 8.61 26.23
C ASP A 266 14.81 7.53 26.29
N ASN A 267 16.02 7.89 26.70
CA ASN A 267 17.15 6.96 26.88
C ASN A 267 17.46 6.06 25.66
N GLY A 268 17.27 6.58 24.44
CA GLY A 268 17.50 5.84 23.19
C GLY A 268 16.32 4.98 22.72
N HIS A 269 15.22 4.96 23.48
CA HIS A 269 13.95 4.35 23.08
C HIS A 269 12.93 5.43 22.73
N THR A 270 12.08 5.13 21.75
CA THR A 270 10.99 6.02 21.37
C THR A 270 9.74 5.64 22.16
N ARG A 271 9.17 6.59 22.91
CA ARG A 271 7.93 6.38 23.67
C ARG A 271 6.82 7.24 23.07
N THR A 272 5.68 6.61 22.78
CA THR A 272 4.46 7.33 22.41
C THR A 272 3.88 8.01 23.65
N VAL A 273 3.73 9.34 23.60
CA VAL A 273 3.25 10.17 24.72
C VAL A 273 1.82 10.63 24.53
N ALA A 274 1.36 10.71 23.28
CA ALA A 274 -0.01 11.04 22.91
C ALA A 274 -0.37 10.43 21.57
N ARG A 275 -1.66 10.23 21.33
CA ARG A 275 -2.24 9.90 20.03
C ARG A 275 -3.28 10.95 19.70
N LEU A 276 -3.17 11.56 18.53
CA LEU A 276 -4.04 12.64 18.06
C LEU A 276 -4.86 12.13 16.87
N GLY A 277 -6.12 12.56 16.80
CA GLY A 277 -7.09 12.14 15.78
C GLY A 277 -7.60 13.31 14.93
N GLU A 278 -8.64 13.06 14.15
CA GLU A 278 -9.30 14.08 13.34
C GLU A 278 -9.79 15.25 14.21
N GLY A 279 -9.55 16.48 13.75
CA GLY A 279 -9.85 17.71 14.49
C GLY A 279 -8.77 18.15 15.48
N ASP A 280 -7.80 17.29 15.82
CA ASP A 280 -6.63 17.71 16.58
C ASP A 280 -5.64 18.50 15.72
N PHE A 281 -4.67 19.13 16.37
CA PHE A 281 -3.59 19.87 15.73
C PHE A 281 -2.28 19.67 16.49
N PHE A 282 -1.15 19.87 15.83
CA PHE A 282 0.17 19.71 16.43
C PHE A 282 1.22 20.61 15.76
N GLY A 283 2.37 20.74 16.42
CA GLY A 283 3.45 21.63 15.96
C GLY A 283 3.22 23.10 16.32
N GLU A 284 2.14 23.40 17.03
CA GLU A 284 1.84 24.69 17.60
C GLU A 284 2.99 25.20 18.48
N MET A 285 3.62 24.34 19.29
CA MET A 285 4.60 24.77 20.28
C MET A 285 5.78 25.53 19.65
N ALA A 286 6.37 24.97 18.59
CA ALA A 286 7.50 25.63 17.90
C ALA A 286 7.06 26.93 17.21
N LEU A 287 5.84 26.95 16.67
CA LEU A 287 5.27 28.13 16.03
C LEU A 287 5.01 29.27 17.03
N PHE A 288 4.62 28.97 18.26
CA PHE A 288 4.22 29.98 19.26
C PHE A 288 5.36 30.41 20.19
N THR A 289 6.25 29.49 20.51
CA THR A 289 7.36 29.75 21.45
C THR A 289 8.67 30.06 20.75
N GLY A 290 8.80 29.74 19.46
CA GLY A 290 10.06 29.79 18.72
C GLY A 290 11.07 28.71 19.11
N ALA A 291 10.73 27.83 20.05
CA ALA A 291 11.57 26.71 20.45
C ALA A 291 11.63 25.62 19.36
N PRO A 292 12.68 24.77 19.33
CA PRO A 292 12.71 23.59 18.49
C PRO A 292 11.53 22.64 18.76
N ARG A 293 11.18 21.81 17.77
CA ARG A 293 10.13 20.78 17.88
C ARG A 293 10.44 19.85 19.05
N ALA A 294 9.53 19.74 20.02
CA ALA A 294 9.76 18.97 21.25
C ALA A 294 9.70 17.45 21.05
N ALA A 295 8.94 16.97 20.07
CA ALA A 295 8.68 15.56 19.85
C ALA A 295 8.59 15.24 18.35
N ASN A 296 8.78 13.97 18.02
CA ASN A 296 8.43 13.46 16.70
C ASN A 296 6.90 13.34 16.60
N VAL A 297 6.36 13.56 15.41
CA VAL A 297 4.97 13.23 15.10
C VAL A 297 4.96 12.27 13.92
N VAL A 298 4.39 11.08 14.12
CA VAL A 298 4.43 9.98 13.16
C VAL A 298 3.01 9.60 12.77
N ALA A 299 2.74 9.48 11.48
CA ALA A 299 1.45 9.01 10.98
C ALA A 299 1.20 7.57 11.44
N ALA A 300 0.14 7.32 12.23
CA ALA A 300 -0.24 5.98 12.67
C ALA A 300 -0.97 5.20 11.56
N GLU A 301 -1.66 5.95 10.69
CA GLU A 301 -2.35 5.48 9.49
C GLU A 301 -2.16 6.48 8.35
N GLU A 302 -2.78 6.25 7.18
CA GLU A 302 -2.77 7.27 6.13
C GLU A 302 -3.43 8.54 6.65
N THR A 303 -2.64 9.61 6.72
CA THR A 303 -3.00 10.83 7.43
C THR A 303 -2.98 12.01 6.47
N GLU A 304 -4.09 12.75 6.40
CA GLU A 304 -4.20 14.01 5.68
C GLU A 304 -4.16 15.17 6.68
N VAL A 305 -3.19 16.07 6.49
CA VAL A 305 -3.02 17.27 7.33
C VAL A 305 -3.11 18.54 6.50
N LEU A 306 -3.60 19.59 7.14
CA LEU A 306 -3.56 20.96 6.65
C LEU A 306 -2.38 21.67 7.32
N GLU A 307 -1.38 22.06 6.54
CA GLU A 307 -0.25 22.86 7.00
C GLU A 307 -0.60 24.34 6.96
N ILE A 308 -0.40 25.00 8.11
CA ILE A 308 -0.70 26.42 8.30
C ILE A 308 0.58 27.12 8.75
N GLY A 309 1.07 28.02 7.92
CA GLY A 309 2.28 28.79 8.21
C GLY A 309 2.06 30.00 9.11
N HIS A 310 3.15 30.42 9.75
CA HIS A 310 3.19 31.65 10.56
C HIS A 310 2.56 32.89 9.89
N PRO A 311 2.83 33.20 8.60
CA PRO A 311 2.25 34.38 7.96
C PRO A 311 0.72 34.35 7.90
N ALA A 312 0.13 33.17 7.66
CA ALA A 312 -1.32 33.00 7.59
C ALA A 312 -1.99 33.25 8.94
N LEU A 313 -1.36 32.77 10.04
CA LEU A 313 -1.88 32.94 11.40
C LEU A 313 -1.64 34.34 11.98
N GLN A 314 -0.53 34.99 11.60
CA GLN A 314 -0.20 36.33 12.10
C GLN A 314 -1.29 37.35 11.77
N HIS A 315 -1.90 37.26 10.59
CA HIS A 315 -2.99 38.16 10.21
C HIS A 315 -4.22 37.95 11.10
N LEU A 316 -4.60 36.69 11.36
CA LEU A 316 -5.77 36.33 12.16
C LEU A 316 -5.62 36.73 13.64
N PHE A 317 -4.43 36.59 14.22
CA PHE A 317 -4.22 36.97 15.62
C PHE A 317 -4.28 38.47 15.87
N LYS A 318 -4.02 39.30 14.85
CA LYS A 318 -4.18 40.75 14.94
C LYS A 318 -5.65 41.16 14.96
N THR A 319 -6.51 40.44 14.26
CA THR A 319 -7.93 40.76 14.12
C THR A 319 -8.81 40.05 15.16
N ASN A 320 -8.34 38.95 15.76
CA ASN A 320 -9.16 38.11 16.65
C ASN A 320 -8.43 37.74 17.96
N PRO A 321 -8.51 38.60 19.01
CA PRO A 321 -7.91 38.31 20.31
C PRO A 321 -8.46 37.06 21.00
N ARG A 322 -9.72 36.68 20.73
CA ARG A 322 -10.34 35.47 21.31
C ARG A 322 -9.69 34.20 20.81
N LEU A 323 -9.24 34.18 19.56
CA LEU A 323 -8.48 33.06 18.99
C LEU A 323 -7.16 32.85 19.75
N VAL A 324 -6.48 33.95 20.10
CA VAL A 324 -5.22 33.90 20.88
C VAL A 324 -5.45 33.33 22.28
N GLU A 325 -6.55 33.69 22.94
CA GLU A 325 -6.93 33.14 24.25
C GLU A 325 -7.24 31.64 24.18
N ALA A 326 -8.06 31.20 23.21
CA ALA A 326 -8.40 29.79 23.02
C ALA A 326 -7.16 28.91 22.75
N LEU A 327 -6.24 29.43 21.92
CA LEU A 327 -4.94 28.81 21.67
C LEU A 327 -4.08 28.70 22.92
N SER A 328 -3.99 29.79 23.69
CA SER A 328 -3.18 29.84 24.91
C SER A 328 -3.64 28.81 25.94
N HIS A 329 -4.97 28.65 26.09
CA HIS A 329 -5.55 27.63 26.97
C HIS A 329 -5.19 26.21 26.52
N THR A 330 -5.39 25.92 25.22
CA THR A 330 -5.14 24.57 24.67
C THR A 330 -3.67 24.18 24.74
N ILE A 331 -2.75 25.13 24.48
CA ILE A 331 -1.30 24.88 24.59
C ILE A 331 -0.90 24.62 26.05
N ALA A 332 -1.44 25.39 26.99
CA ALA A 332 -1.15 25.22 28.41
C ALA A 332 -1.57 23.83 28.91
N GLU A 333 -2.77 23.36 28.52
CA GLU A 333 -3.26 22.02 28.86
C GLU A 333 -2.37 20.90 28.29
N ARG A 334 -1.97 21.01 27.03
CA ARG A 334 -1.11 20.00 26.38
C ARG A 334 0.31 19.98 26.93
N HIS A 335 0.86 21.14 27.27
CA HIS A 335 2.19 21.25 27.88
C HIS A 335 2.22 20.61 29.28
N ALA A 336 1.17 20.78 30.07
CA ALA A 336 1.02 20.10 31.36
C ALA A 336 0.93 18.56 31.18
N GLY A 337 0.25 18.09 30.14
CA GLY A 337 0.15 16.66 29.80
C GLY A 337 1.49 16.02 29.41
N LEU A 338 2.32 16.72 28.63
CA LEU A 338 3.65 16.24 28.24
C LEU A 338 4.60 16.15 29.46
N LYS A 339 4.61 17.18 30.32
CA LYS A 339 5.44 17.22 31.54
C LYS A 339 5.04 16.17 32.57
N ASN A 340 3.76 15.82 32.71
CA ASN A 340 3.35 14.74 33.62
C ASN A 340 3.87 13.35 33.20
N SER A 341 4.32 13.20 31.95
CA SER A 341 4.86 11.95 31.42
C SER A 341 6.39 11.87 31.47
N GLU A 342 7.07 12.95 31.87
CA GLU A 342 8.52 12.99 32.07
C GLU A 342 8.86 13.51 33.47
N LYS A 343 9.89 12.95 34.11
CA LYS A 343 10.56 13.61 35.25
C LYS A 343 11.37 14.80 34.74
N PHE A 344 10.72 15.82 34.18
CA PHE A 344 11.36 17.08 33.80
C PHE A 344 11.47 17.97 35.05
N SER A 345 12.67 18.51 35.28
CA SER A 345 12.98 19.39 36.41
C SER A 345 12.10 20.65 36.41
N ALA A 346 11.61 20.99 37.59
CA ALA A 346 10.62 22.02 37.87
C ALA A 346 11.20 23.46 37.85
N GLU A 347 11.85 23.89 36.76
CA GLU A 347 12.46 25.23 36.72
C GLU A 347 11.90 26.21 35.68
N ASP A 348 11.03 25.80 34.75
CA ASP A 348 10.36 26.75 33.84
C ASP A 348 8.87 26.39 33.66
N GLU A 349 8.02 26.88 34.55
CA GLU A 349 6.57 27.00 34.31
C GLU A 349 6.32 28.26 33.48
N PRO A 350 5.88 28.17 32.22
CA PRO A 350 5.09 29.25 31.65
C PRO A 350 3.67 29.09 32.18
N GLU A 351 3.29 29.89 33.18
CA GLU A 351 1.88 30.13 33.51
C GLU A 351 1.13 30.53 32.23
N ALA A 352 -0.18 30.26 32.14
CA ALA A 352 -0.97 30.61 30.95
C ALA A 352 -0.81 32.10 30.55
N GLU A 353 -0.60 32.98 31.53
CA GLU A 353 -0.25 34.40 31.32
C GLU A 353 1.13 34.59 30.67
N GLY A 354 2.15 33.82 31.09
CA GLY A 354 3.50 33.82 30.51
C GLY A 354 3.52 33.30 29.06
N LEU A 355 2.72 32.27 28.76
CA LEU A 355 2.58 31.75 27.41
C LEU A 355 1.87 32.76 26.48
N LEU A 356 0.78 33.37 26.96
CA LEU A 356 0.08 34.44 26.22
C LEU A 356 1.00 35.63 25.94
N SER A 357 1.85 36.02 26.89
CA SER A 357 2.86 37.06 26.68
C SER A 357 3.92 36.67 25.63
N SER A 358 4.29 35.39 25.58
CA SER A 358 5.25 34.84 24.61
C SER A 358 4.64 34.79 23.20
N ILE A 359 3.37 34.39 23.10
CA ILE A 359 2.58 34.41 21.85
C ILE A 359 2.48 35.84 21.33
N LYS A 360 2.07 36.80 22.18
CA LYS A 360 1.99 38.22 21.78
C LYS A 360 3.33 38.77 21.29
N ARG A 361 4.43 38.45 21.99
CA ARG A 361 5.79 38.86 21.62
C ARG A 361 6.23 38.24 20.28
N PHE A 362 6.00 36.95 20.09
CA PHE A 362 6.42 36.24 18.88
C PHE A 362 5.65 36.71 17.65
N PHE A 363 4.34 36.92 17.77
CA PHE A 363 3.47 37.38 16.68
C PHE A 363 3.44 38.90 16.48
N ARG A 364 4.10 39.67 17.35
CA ARG A 364 4.10 41.14 17.36
C ARG A 364 2.68 41.69 17.47
N LEU A 365 1.97 41.24 18.50
CA LEU A 365 0.64 41.71 18.89
C LEU A 365 0.85 42.68 20.05
N ASP A 366 0.60 43.96 19.82
CA ASP A 366 0.83 45.05 20.78
C ASP A 366 -0.10 44.99 22.00
#